data_AF-A0A327Z6N8-F1
#
_entry.id   AF-A0A327Z6N8-F1
#
_cell.length_a   1.000
_cell.length_b   1.000
_cell.length_c   1.000
_cell.angle_alpha   90.00
_cell.angle_beta   90.00
_cell.angle_gamma   90.00
#
_symmetry.space_group_name_H-M   'P 1'
#
loop_
_entity.id
_entity.type
_entity.pdbx_description
1 polymer ?
#
loop_
_entity_poly.entity_id
_entity_poly.type
_entity_poly.pdbx_seq_one_letter_code
_entity_poly.pdbx_strand_id
1 'polypeptide(L)'
;MSFDLTVVAFDGWTDVSEVAAMVARCESSVHVDGELDERIAGFYERLRARFPDYPPHWDSPDCPWMSMPLDVGIDHVSMCMSFSERSTPAIALITELATEFGLTLWDPQDGSAQKMLPAPSREQVAAWWRDLLEGRCDHEETFDRVRQWVEDSPEAIDDPITSMGLQQLHGFALTAEPGAGRLHHDQEVRAAFEQWLTHGTRFDADPGGWQRERYRQSLQAVLRDHGRQHAQAIAKGLLAEGWLSAADVRQIVGSTADLPNQGPS
;
A
#
# COMPACT_ATOMS: atom_id res chain seq x y z
N MET A 1 16.83 13.38 -21.49
CA MET A 1 15.71 12.47 -21.83
C MET A 1 14.48 12.95 -21.07
N SER A 2 13.30 12.71 -21.62
CA SER A 2 12.01 13.00 -20.97
C SER A 2 11.14 11.75 -20.95
N PHE A 3 10.11 11.78 -20.12
CA PHE A 3 9.11 10.73 -20.02
C PHE A 3 7.77 11.38 -19.67
N ASP A 4 6.67 10.71 -19.99
CA ASP A 4 5.32 11.23 -19.79
C ASP A 4 4.63 10.48 -18.66
N LEU A 5 3.80 11.18 -17.89
CA LEU A 5 3.01 10.61 -16.81
C LEU A 5 1.63 11.27 -16.83
N THR A 6 0.58 10.47 -16.74
CA THR A 6 -0.80 10.97 -16.73
C THR A 6 -1.50 10.56 -15.44
N VAL A 7 -2.12 11.52 -14.79
CA VAL A 7 -3.02 11.28 -13.65
C VAL A 7 -4.45 11.42 -14.15
N VAL A 8 -5.28 10.42 -13.90
CA VAL A 8 -6.67 10.37 -14.38
C VAL A 8 -7.67 10.12 -13.24
N ALA A 9 -8.81 10.81 -13.31
CA ALA A 9 -9.99 10.54 -12.51
C ALA A 9 -10.84 9.48 -13.23
N PHE A 10 -10.43 8.22 -13.10
CA PHE A 10 -11.14 7.09 -13.68
C PHE A 10 -11.32 6.00 -12.62
N ASP A 11 -12.56 5.87 -12.17
CA ASP A 11 -12.94 4.92 -11.14
C ASP A 11 -13.42 3.60 -11.74
N GLY A 12 -13.37 2.53 -10.94
CA GLY A 12 -14.04 1.27 -11.27
C GLY A 12 -13.46 0.46 -12.42
N TRP A 13 -12.33 0.88 -13.00
CA TRP A 13 -11.66 0.10 -14.03
C TRP A 13 -11.16 -1.23 -13.49
N THR A 14 -11.26 -2.27 -14.30
CA THR A 14 -10.82 -3.63 -13.92
C THR A 14 -9.69 -4.15 -14.79
N ASP A 15 -9.50 -3.53 -15.96
CA ASP A 15 -8.42 -3.84 -16.90
C ASP A 15 -7.67 -2.55 -17.27
N VAL A 16 -6.35 -2.62 -17.31
CA VAL A 16 -5.46 -1.51 -17.65
C VAL A 16 -5.75 -0.94 -19.05
N SER A 17 -6.22 -1.77 -19.97
CA SER A 17 -6.64 -1.33 -21.31
C SER A 17 -7.82 -0.35 -21.30
N GLU A 18 -8.66 -0.35 -20.27
CA GLU A 18 -9.72 0.64 -20.10
C GLU A 18 -9.15 2.02 -19.78
N VAL A 19 -8.12 2.09 -18.93
CA VAL A 19 -7.37 3.31 -18.63
C VAL A 19 -6.65 3.81 -19.89
N ALA A 20 -5.97 2.93 -20.61
CA ALA A 20 -5.30 3.26 -21.86
C ALA A 20 -6.29 3.81 -22.91
N ALA A 21 -7.47 3.18 -23.04
CA ALA A 21 -8.52 3.66 -23.94
C ALA A 21 -9.08 5.02 -23.51
N MET A 22 -9.21 5.28 -22.20
CA MET A 22 -9.60 6.59 -21.68
C MET A 22 -8.57 7.65 -22.08
N VAL A 23 -7.29 7.43 -21.78
CA VAL A 23 -6.20 8.38 -22.11
C VAL A 23 -6.11 8.62 -23.61
N ALA A 24 -6.22 7.58 -24.44
CA ALA A 24 -6.20 7.72 -25.90
C ALA A 24 -7.38 8.54 -26.45
N ARG A 25 -8.55 8.53 -25.79
CA ARG A 25 -9.66 9.42 -26.16
C ARG A 25 -9.33 10.87 -25.83
N CYS A 26 -8.64 11.12 -24.73
CA CYS A 26 -8.22 12.46 -24.33
C CYS A 26 -7.18 13.05 -25.30
N GLU A 27 -6.31 12.24 -25.89
CA GLU A 27 -5.38 12.67 -26.95
C GLU A 27 -6.06 12.90 -28.31
N SER A 28 -7.27 12.37 -28.49
CA SER A 28 -8.07 12.65 -29.68
C SER A 28 -8.69 14.04 -29.57
N SER A 29 -8.78 14.78 -30.68
CA SER A 29 -9.30 16.16 -30.72
C SER A 29 -10.80 16.29 -30.39
N VAL A 30 -11.43 15.24 -29.87
CA VAL A 30 -12.83 15.18 -29.45
C VAL A 30 -12.86 15.03 -27.93
N HIS A 31 -12.70 16.15 -27.22
CA HIS A 31 -12.95 16.17 -25.78
C HIS A 31 -14.46 16.14 -25.54
N VAL A 32 -14.87 15.33 -24.56
CA VAL A 32 -16.25 15.37 -24.07
C VAL A 32 -16.41 16.67 -23.29
N ASP A 33 -17.37 17.51 -23.69
CA ASP A 33 -17.78 18.65 -22.86
C ASP A 33 -18.33 18.12 -21.53
N GLY A 34 -17.80 18.59 -20.42
CA GLY A 34 -18.16 18.10 -19.09
C GLY A 34 -17.75 19.04 -17.96
N GLU A 35 -18.25 18.75 -16.76
CA GLU A 35 -17.78 19.40 -15.54
C GLU A 35 -16.40 18.87 -15.16
N LEU A 36 -15.54 19.77 -14.69
CA LEU A 36 -14.20 19.43 -14.20
C LEU A 36 -14.33 18.57 -12.94
N ASP A 37 -13.66 17.41 -12.91
CA ASP A 37 -13.60 16.56 -11.72
C ASP A 37 -12.85 17.30 -10.61
N GLU A 38 -13.51 17.47 -9.46
CA GLU A 38 -12.97 18.23 -8.32
C GLU A 38 -11.66 17.64 -7.80
N ARG A 39 -11.44 16.32 -7.95
CA ARG A 39 -10.19 15.65 -7.57
C ARG A 39 -9.03 16.07 -8.46
N ILE A 40 -9.27 16.17 -9.77
CA ILE A 40 -8.29 16.66 -10.74
C ILE A 40 -7.99 18.14 -10.50
N ALA A 41 -9.02 18.94 -10.24
CA ALA A 41 -8.85 20.35 -9.88
C ALA A 41 -7.95 20.51 -8.63
N GLY A 42 -8.26 19.77 -7.55
CA GLY A 42 -7.50 19.80 -6.31
C GLY A 42 -6.06 19.28 -6.47
N PHE A 43 -5.87 18.19 -7.21
CA PHE A 43 -4.56 17.66 -7.58
C PHE A 43 -3.73 18.72 -8.31
N TYR A 44 -4.28 19.31 -9.38
CA TYR A 44 -3.58 20.25 -10.25
C TYR A 44 -3.24 21.56 -9.54
N GLU A 45 -4.15 22.07 -8.70
CA GLU A 45 -3.90 23.28 -7.89
C GLU A 45 -2.70 23.08 -6.95
N ARG A 46 -2.67 21.96 -6.21
CA ARG A 46 -1.60 21.67 -5.25
C ARG A 46 -0.28 21.34 -5.93
N LEU A 47 -0.31 20.62 -7.05
CA LEU A 47 0.90 20.33 -7.82
C LEU A 47 1.57 21.62 -8.28
N ARG A 48 0.79 22.54 -8.86
CA ARG A 48 1.30 23.83 -9.36
C ARG A 48 1.74 24.79 -8.27
N ALA A 49 1.14 24.72 -7.07
CA ALA A 49 1.60 25.50 -5.93
C ALA A 49 3.06 25.18 -5.58
N ARG A 50 3.52 23.94 -5.81
CA ARG A 50 4.91 23.52 -5.57
C ARG A 50 5.80 23.61 -6.81
N PHE A 51 5.25 23.26 -7.97
CA PHE A 51 5.95 23.21 -9.26
C PHE A 51 5.14 23.97 -10.32
N PRO A 52 5.24 25.31 -10.35
CA PRO A 52 4.45 26.12 -11.27
C PRO A 52 4.75 25.76 -12.74
N ASP A 53 3.70 25.67 -13.56
CA ASP A 53 3.77 25.45 -15.01
C ASP A 53 3.49 26.74 -15.82
N TYR A 54 3.15 27.84 -15.13
CA TYR A 54 2.88 29.14 -15.73
C TYR A 54 3.25 30.31 -14.80
N PRO A 55 3.88 31.40 -15.31
CA PRO A 55 4.51 31.50 -16.63
C PRO A 55 5.70 30.51 -16.74
N PRO A 56 6.16 30.12 -17.93
CA PRO A 56 7.11 29.02 -18.07
C PRO A 56 8.46 29.36 -17.40
N HIS A 57 8.84 28.56 -16.38
CA HIS A 57 10.07 28.70 -15.58
C HIS A 57 11.15 27.69 -16.01
N TRP A 58 11.37 27.55 -17.32
CA TRP A 58 12.25 26.54 -17.91
C TRP A 58 13.74 26.68 -17.52
N ASP A 59 14.12 27.85 -17.03
CA ASP A 59 15.47 28.18 -16.57
C ASP A 59 15.70 27.84 -15.09
N SER A 60 14.64 27.53 -14.34
CA SER A 60 14.78 27.08 -12.96
C SER A 60 15.47 25.71 -12.93
N PRO A 61 16.59 25.54 -12.19
CA PRO A 61 17.28 24.27 -12.07
C PRO A 61 16.39 23.18 -11.43
N ASP A 62 15.37 23.60 -10.69
CA ASP A 62 14.43 22.73 -9.98
C ASP A 62 13.16 22.46 -10.79
N CYS A 63 13.01 22.99 -12.01
CA CYS A 63 11.83 22.75 -12.85
C CYS A 63 11.83 21.30 -13.37
N PRO A 64 10.82 20.50 -13.02
CA PRO A 64 10.74 19.11 -13.48
C PRO A 64 10.17 18.98 -14.89
N TRP A 65 9.52 20.04 -15.40
CA TRP A 65 8.73 20.04 -16.64
C TRP A 65 9.61 20.20 -17.88
N MET A 66 9.40 19.32 -18.86
CA MET A 66 9.97 19.40 -20.21
C MET A 66 8.99 19.97 -21.24
N SER A 67 7.71 20.01 -20.90
CA SER A 67 6.65 20.71 -21.63
C SER A 67 5.82 21.53 -20.65
N MET A 68 5.51 22.78 -21.02
CA MET A 68 4.65 23.69 -20.24
C MET A 68 3.76 24.51 -21.20
N PRO A 69 2.51 24.82 -20.81
CA PRO A 69 1.84 24.37 -19.57
C PRO A 69 1.61 22.86 -19.56
N LEU A 70 1.22 22.31 -18.40
CA LEU A 70 0.78 20.92 -18.35
C LEU A 70 -0.49 20.76 -19.17
N ASP A 71 -0.70 19.56 -19.73
CA ASP A 71 -1.90 19.25 -20.48
C ASP A 71 -3.00 18.81 -19.50
N VAL A 72 -4.10 19.56 -19.45
CA VAL A 72 -5.14 19.40 -18.42
C VAL A 72 -6.50 19.33 -19.07
N GLY A 73 -7.16 18.20 -18.88
CA GLY A 73 -8.56 17.99 -19.25
C GLY A 73 -9.50 18.06 -18.05
N ILE A 74 -10.76 17.74 -18.29
CA ILE A 74 -11.80 17.70 -17.24
C ILE A 74 -11.57 16.57 -16.22
N ASP A 75 -10.82 15.53 -16.60
CA ASP A 75 -10.66 14.28 -15.86
C ASP A 75 -9.20 13.79 -15.82
N HIS A 76 -8.24 14.59 -16.29
CA HIS A 76 -6.84 14.20 -16.30
C HIS A 76 -5.86 15.38 -16.28
N VAL A 77 -4.63 15.07 -15.86
CA VAL A 77 -3.44 15.91 -16.00
C VAL A 77 -2.33 15.06 -16.62
N SER A 78 -1.87 15.44 -17.80
CA SER A 78 -0.73 14.85 -18.51
C SER A 78 0.50 15.74 -18.38
N MET A 79 1.63 15.13 -18.04
CA MET A 79 2.87 15.83 -17.72
C MET A 79 4.03 15.23 -18.49
N CYS A 80 4.83 16.07 -19.13
CA CYS A 80 6.11 15.66 -19.73
C CYS A 80 7.25 16.10 -18.80
N MET A 81 7.96 15.14 -18.22
CA MET A 81 8.95 15.35 -17.17
C MET A 81 10.37 15.02 -17.64
N SER A 82 11.36 15.64 -17.01
CA SER A 82 12.76 15.33 -17.30
C SER A 82 13.20 14.03 -16.62
N PHE A 83 13.96 13.17 -17.28
CA PHE A 83 14.59 12.01 -16.63
C PHE A 83 15.87 12.45 -15.90
N SER A 84 15.72 12.95 -14.67
CA SER A 84 16.83 13.41 -13.81
C SER A 84 16.37 13.62 -12.36
N GLU A 85 17.30 13.80 -11.42
CA GLU A 85 17.02 13.94 -9.98
C GLU A 85 16.08 15.10 -9.62
N ARG A 86 16.02 16.16 -10.43
CA ARG A 86 15.05 17.27 -10.24
C ARG A 86 13.60 16.84 -10.36
N SER A 87 13.31 15.73 -11.04
CA SER A 87 11.96 15.18 -11.14
C SER A 87 11.58 14.33 -9.94
N THR A 88 12.54 13.86 -9.12
CA THR A 88 12.24 12.99 -7.97
C THR A 88 11.28 13.63 -6.97
N PRO A 89 11.46 14.91 -6.55
CA PRO A 89 10.49 15.57 -5.66
C PRO A 89 9.10 15.75 -6.29
N ALA A 90 9.04 15.93 -7.62
CA ALA A 90 7.78 16.09 -8.33
C ALA A 90 7.04 14.76 -8.47
N ILE A 91 7.72 13.66 -8.80
CA ILE A 91 7.15 12.31 -8.83
C ILE A 91 6.59 11.96 -7.45
N ALA A 92 7.36 12.18 -6.38
CA ALA A 92 6.90 11.91 -5.02
C ALA A 92 5.61 12.69 -4.68
N LEU A 93 5.56 13.97 -5.02
CA LEU A 93 4.35 14.79 -4.81
C LEU A 93 3.17 14.33 -5.69
N ILE A 94 3.41 13.94 -6.94
CA ILE A 94 2.38 13.41 -7.84
C ILE A 94 1.78 12.14 -7.23
N THR A 95 2.61 11.20 -6.77
CA THR A 95 2.15 9.97 -6.12
C THR A 95 1.37 10.26 -4.84
N GLU A 96 1.85 11.17 -3.99
CA GLU A 96 1.17 11.62 -2.76
C GLU A 96 -0.22 12.21 -3.06
N LEU A 97 -0.29 13.20 -3.97
CA LEU A 97 -1.54 13.85 -4.32
C LEU A 97 -2.50 12.89 -5.04
N ALA A 98 -2.00 12.05 -5.94
CA ALA A 98 -2.83 11.04 -6.59
C ALA A 98 -3.45 10.09 -5.56
N THR A 99 -2.69 9.72 -4.51
CA THR A 99 -3.17 8.89 -3.41
C THR A 99 -4.21 9.63 -2.57
N GLU A 100 -3.93 10.89 -2.20
CA GLU A 100 -4.85 11.71 -1.40
C GLU A 100 -6.20 11.90 -2.09
N PHE A 101 -6.18 12.12 -3.40
CA PHE A 101 -7.38 12.35 -4.19
C PHE A 101 -8.00 11.08 -4.78
N GLY A 102 -7.43 9.89 -4.55
CA GLY A 102 -7.98 8.63 -5.08
C GLY A 102 -7.96 8.56 -6.61
N LEU A 103 -6.85 8.96 -7.24
CA LEU A 103 -6.69 9.04 -8.69
C LEU A 103 -5.93 7.83 -9.23
N THR A 104 -6.01 7.59 -10.54
CA THR A 104 -5.21 6.57 -11.22
C THR A 104 -3.98 7.21 -11.86
N LEU A 105 -2.82 6.60 -11.61
CA LEU A 105 -1.56 6.96 -12.27
C LEU A 105 -1.34 6.06 -13.48
N TRP A 106 -1.14 6.64 -14.66
CA TRP A 106 -0.88 5.97 -15.92
C TRP A 106 0.52 6.28 -16.41
N ASP A 107 1.32 5.23 -16.65
CA ASP A 107 2.65 5.31 -17.28
C ASP A 107 2.56 4.76 -18.72
N PRO A 108 2.55 5.64 -19.75
CA PRO A 108 2.48 5.19 -21.14
C PRO A 108 3.78 4.53 -21.64
N GLN A 109 4.89 4.57 -20.91
CA GLN A 109 6.15 3.96 -21.33
C GLN A 109 6.14 2.44 -21.17
N ASP A 110 5.51 1.92 -20.11
CA ASP A 110 5.34 0.48 -19.89
C ASP A 110 3.88 0.01 -20.01
N GLY A 111 2.95 0.95 -20.14
CA GLY A 111 1.53 0.68 -20.26
C GLY A 111 0.91 0.22 -18.95
N SER A 112 1.47 0.62 -17.80
CA SER A 112 0.94 0.31 -16.48
C SER A 112 -0.03 1.38 -15.98
N ALA A 113 -1.07 0.94 -15.27
CA ALA A 113 -1.97 1.81 -14.52
C ALA A 113 -2.01 1.38 -13.05
N GLN A 114 -1.92 2.33 -12.14
CA GLN A 114 -2.02 2.08 -10.70
C GLN A 114 -3.12 2.95 -10.09
N LYS A 115 -4.07 2.33 -9.38
CA LYS A 115 -5.01 3.07 -8.54
C LYS A 115 -4.26 3.56 -7.32
N MET A 116 -4.20 4.86 -7.12
CA MET A 116 -3.56 5.45 -5.94
C MET A 116 -4.63 5.61 -4.86
N LEU A 117 -4.72 4.63 -3.96
CA LEU A 117 -5.68 4.66 -2.85
C LEU A 117 -4.94 4.88 -1.53
N PRO A 118 -5.50 5.71 -0.62
CA PRO A 118 -4.95 5.85 0.72
C PRO A 118 -5.03 4.51 1.46
N ALA A 119 -4.07 4.28 2.35
CA ALA A 119 -4.11 3.16 3.26
C ALA A 119 -5.42 3.16 4.06
N PRO A 120 -6.13 2.03 4.18
CA PRO A 120 -7.34 1.97 4.96
C PRO A 120 -7.02 2.15 6.45
N SER A 121 -7.88 2.90 7.12
CA SER A 121 -7.90 2.96 8.57
C SER A 121 -8.32 1.62 9.17
N ARG A 122 -7.97 1.42 10.44
CA ARG A 122 -8.46 0.27 11.22
C ARG A 122 -9.99 0.22 11.25
N GLU A 123 -10.67 1.37 11.24
CA GLU A 123 -12.15 1.41 11.23
C GLU A 123 -12.72 0.86 9.92
N GLN A 124 -12.12 1.21 8.77
CA GLN A 124 -12.51 0.66 7.47
C GLN A 124 -12.27 -0.85 7.42
N VAL A 125 -11.11 -1.32 7.88
CA VAL A 125 -10.83 -2.77 7.97
C VAL A 125 -11.86 -3.47 8.86
N ALA A 126 -12.20 -2.89 10.01
CA ALA A 126 -13.24 -3.43 10.90
C ALA A 126 -14.63 -3.45 10.24
N ALA A 127 -14.97 -2.45 9.43
CA ALA A 127 -16.22 -2.44 8.67
C ALA A 127 -16.25 -3.59 7.65
N TRP A 128 -15.16 -3.84 6.94
CA TRP A 128 -15.07 -4.95 5.97
C TRP A 128 -15.19 -6.32 6.63
N TRP A 129 -14.59 -6.51 7.80
CA TRP A 129 -14.83 -7.71 8.61
C TRP A 129 -16.31 -7.92 8.94
N ARG A 130 -17.02 -6.85 9.33
CA ARG A 130 -18.46 -6.94 9.62
C ARG A 130 -19.27 -7.21 8.36
N ASP A 131 -18.94 -6.58 7.25
CA ASP A 131 -19.61 -6.82 5.96
C ASP A 131 -19.52 -8.29 5.56
N LEU A 132 -18.33 -8.90 5.69
CA LEU A 132 -18.11 -10.32 5.40
C LEU A 132 -18.93 -11.21 6.36
N LEU A 133 -18.89 -10.93 7.67
CA LEU A 133 -19.59 -11.71 8.70
C LEU A 133 -21.12 -11.61 8.61
N GLU A 134 -21.63 -10.47 8.14
CA GLU A 134 -23.06 -10.20 7.99
C GLU A 134 -23.57 -10.57 6.59
N GLY A 135 -22.70 -11.02 5.69
CA GLY A 135 -23.04 -11.41 4.32
C GLY A 135 -23.41 -10.22 3.43
N ARG A 136 -22.94 -9.02 3.75
CA ARG A 136 -23.07 -7.82 2.90
C ARG A 136 -22.08 -7.79 1.74
N CYS A 137 -20.97 -8.52 1.87
CA CYS A 137 -20.09 -8.85 0.77
C CYS A 137 -19.73 -10.33 0.82
N ASP A 138 -19.43 -10.90 -0.33
CA ASP A 138 -18.88 -12.24 -0.39
C ASP A 138 -17.35 -12.26 -0.20
N HIS A 139 -16.77 -13.45 -0.29
CA HIS A 139 -15.34 -13.64 -0.08
C HIS A 139 -14.54 -13.08 -1.25
N GLU A 140 -14.99 -13.26 -2.49
CA GLU A 140 -14.30 -12.77 -3.69
C GLU A 140 -14.28 -11.24 -3.71
N GLU A 141 -15.41 -10.59 -3.42
CA GLU A 141 -15.48 -9.14 -3.24
C GLU A 141 -14.56 -8.64 -2.11
N THR A 142 -14.43 -9.40 -1.03
CA THR A 142 -13.52 -9.06 0.08
C THR A 142 -12.06 -9.23 -0.34
N PHE A 143 -11.73 -10.30 -1.08
CA PHE A 143 -10.40 -10.56 -1.62
C PHE A 143 -9.95 -9.40 -2.50
N ASP A 144 -10.74 -9.09 -3.54
CA ASP A 144 -10.43 -8.03 -4.50
C ASP A 144 -10.31 -6.67 -3.82
N ARG A 145 -11.16 -6.40 -2.82
CA ARG A 145 -11.11 -5.17 -2.04
C ARG A 145 -9.79 -4.99 -1.32
N VAL A 146 -9.27 -6.03 -0.66
CA VAL A 146 -8.05 -5.90 0.17
C VAL A 146 -6.77 -6.18 -0.61
N ARG A 147 -6.85 -6.81 -1.79
CA ARG A 147 -5.71 -7.27 -2.59
C ARG A 147 -4.67 -6.18 -2.82
N GLN A 148 -5.12 -4.97 -3.17
CA GLN A 148 -4.22 -3.86 -3.45
C GLN A 148 -3.22 -3.59 -2.30
N TRP A 149 -3.66 -3.68 -1.05
CA TRP A 149 -2.79 -3.38 0.11
C TRP A 149 -2.07 -4.61 0.65
N VAL A 150 -2.33 -5.80 0.13
CA VAL A 150 -1.68 -7.03 0.54
C VAL A 150 -0.65 -7.51 -0.50
N GLU A 151 -0.99 -7.39 -1.78
CA GLU A 151 -0.17 -7.86 -2.89
C GLU A 151 0.51 -6.72 -3.65
N ASP A 152 -0.25 -5.68 -4.04
CA ASP A 152 0.24 -4.66 -4.98
C ASP A 152 1.03 -3.53 -4.30
N SER A 153 0.68 -3.15 -3.06
CA SER A 153 1.30 -2.05 -2.32
C SER A 153 1.29 -2.27 -0.80
N PRO A 154 1.90 -3.37 -0.30
CA PRO A 154 1.96 -3.65 1.14
C PRO A 154 2.69 -2.58 1.96
N GLU A 155 3.64 -1.87 1.35
CA GLU A 155 4.40 -0.77 1.95
C GLU A 155 3.57 0.48 2.22
N ALA A 156 2.38 0.61 1.62
CA ALA A 156 1.48 1.71 1.92
C ALA A 156 0.89 1.62 3.34
N ILE A 157 0.99 0.46 4.00
CA ILE A 157 0.40 0.21 5.31
C ILE A 157 1.44 0.31 6.43
N ASP A 158 1.53 1.50 7.04
CA ASP A 158 2.43 1.73 8.18
C ASP A 158 1.92 1.07 9.47
N ASP A 159 0.61 0.94 9.63
CA ASP A 159 0.00 0.43 10.86
C ASP A 159 0.00 -1.11 10.92
N PRO A 160 0.72 -1.73 11.87
CA PRO A 160 0.84 -3.20 11.93
C PRO A 160 -0.50 -3.92 12.17
N ILE A 161 -1.45 -3.25 12.83
CA ILE A 161 -2.78 -3.81 13.10
C ILE A 161 -3.64 -3.80 11.83
N THR A 162 -3.64 -2.71 11.08
CA THR A 162 -4.24 -2.64 9.75
C THR A 162 -3.64 -3.71 8.84
N SER A 163 -2.31 -3.79 8.73
CA SER A 163 -1.63 -4.79 7.88
C SER A 163 -2.04 -6.22 8.22
N MET A 164 -2.04 -6.56 9.52
CA MET A 164 -2.51 -7.86 9.99
C MET A 164 -3.97 -8.14 9.65
N GLY A 165 -4.86 -7.15 9.80
CA GLY A 165 -6.28 -7.29 9.48
C GLY A 165 -6.53 -7.53 8.00
N LEU A 166 -5.81 -6.81 7.12
CA LEU A 166 -5.85 -6.98 5.68
C LEU A 166 -5.35 -8.35 5.24
N GLN A 167 -4.20 -8.79 5.76
CA GLN A 167 -3.65 -10.12 5.47
C GLN A 167 -4.60 -11.25 5.88
N GLN A 168 -5.27 -11.10 7.03
CA GLN A 168 -6.26 -12.07 7.48
C GLN A 168 -7.49 -12.09 6.56
N LEU A 169 -8.08 -10.93 6.24
CA LEU A 169 -9.21 -10.85 5.29
C LEU A 169 -8.85 -11.47 3.93
N HIS A 170 -7.66 -11.17 3.42
CA HIS A 170 -7.14 -11.74 2.18
C HIS A 170 -7.03 -13.27 2.25
N GLY A 171 -6.46 -13.79 3.34
CA GLY A 171 -6.31 -15.23 3.55
C GLY A 171 -7.66 -15.96 3.70
N PHE A 172 -8.61 -15.38 4.42
CA PHE A 172 -9.95 -15.97 4.60
C PHE A 172 -10.74 -16.05 3.30
N ALA A 173 -10.46 -15.14 2.37
CA ALA A 173 -11.15 -15.08 1.10
C ALA A 173 -10.62 -16.09 0.06
N LEU A 174 -9.46 -16.71 0.30
CA LEU A 174 -8.95 -17.76 -0.57
C LEU A 174 -9.85 -19.01 -0.52
N THR A 175 -10.21 -19.53 -1.69
CA THR A 175 -10.86 -20.84 -1.84
C THR A 175 -9.85 -21.91 -2.22
N ALA A 176 -10.00 -23.14 -1.73
CA ALA A 176 -9.06 -24.23 -2.04
C ALA A 176 -8.99 -24.53 -3.55
N GLU A 177 -10.16 -24.60 -4.19
CA GLU A 177 -10.37 -24.74 -5.62
C GLU A 177 -11.77 -24.20 -5.98
N PRO A 178 -12.04 -23.80 -7.23
CA PRO A 178 -13.39 -23.48 -7.68
C PRO A 178 -14.36 -24.64 -7.39
N GLY A 179 -15.26 -24.43 -6.43
CA GLY A 179 -16.26 -25.42 -6.01
C GLY A 179 -15.86 -26.33 -4.84
N ALA A 180 -14.65 -26.23 -4.28
CA ALA A 180 -14.21 -27.03 -3.13
C ALA A 180 -14.80 -26.61 -1.77
N GLY A 181 -15.73 -25.65 -1.76
CA GLY A 181 -16.25 -25.05 -0.54
C GLY A 181 -15.25 -24.07 0.10
N ARG A 182 -15.69 -23.38 1.15
CA ARG A 182 -14.88 -22.38 1.85
C ARG A 182 -13.79 -23.09 2.67
N LEU A 183 -12.56 -22.56 2.63
CA LEU A 183 -11.47 -23.03 3.50
C LEU A 183 -11.77 -22.78 4.98
N HIS A 184 -12.57 -21.74 5.26
CA HIS A 184 -12.87 -21.28 6.60
C HIS A 184 -14.36 -21.20 6.86
N HIS A 185 -14.76 -21.58 8.07
CA HIS A 185 -16.13 -21.45 8.53
C HIS A 185 -16.38 -20.07 9.15
N ASP A 186 -17.61 -19.57 9.12
CA ASP A 186 -17.98 -18.25 9.68
C ASP A 186 -17.57 -18.08 11.15
N GLN A 187 -17.51 -19.19 11.91
CA GLN A 187 -17.02 -19.20 13.29
C GLN A 187 -15.53 -18.89 13.38
N GLU A 188 -14.71 -19.37 12.44
CA GLU A 188 -13.28 -19.07 12.38
C GLU A 188 -13.04 -17.62 11.99
N VAL A 189 -13.78 -17.11 11.00
CA VAL A 189 -13.75 -15.69 10.58
C VAL A 189 -14.12 -14.79 11.78
N ARG A 190 -15.16 -15.14 12.54
CA ARG A 190 -15.56 -14.40 13.73
C ARG A 190 -14.49 -14.40 14.82
N ALA A 191 -13.93 -15.57 15.11
CA ALA A 191 -12.86 -15.71 16.11
C ALA A 191 -11.62 -14.89 15.72
N ALA A 192 -11.26 -14.89 14.42
CA ALA A 192 -10.16 -14.08 13.91
C ALA A 192 -10.43 -12.58 14.04
N PHE A 193 -11.66 -12.13 13.75
CA PHE A 193 -12.04 -10.73 13.93
C PHE A 193 -11.95 -10.28 15.40
N GLU A 194 -12.46 -11.09 16.34
CA GLU A 194 -12.36 -10.81 17.78
C GLU A 194 -10.90 -10.79 18.26
N GLN A 195 -10.07 -11.71 17.75
CA GLN A 195 -8.65 -11.73 18.01
C GLN A 195 -7.96 -10.48 17.46
N TRP A 196 -8.29 -10.05 16.24
CA TRP A 196 -7.76 -8.83 15.63
C TRP A 196 -8.09 -7.58 16.46
N LEU A 197 -9.33 -7.43 16.92
CA LEU A 197 -9.74 -6.33 17.83
C LEU A 197 -8.95 -6.35 19.15
N THR A 198 -8.71 -7.54 19.70
CA THR A 198 -7.90 -7.72 20.92
C THR A 198 -6.46 -7.30 20.69
N HIS A 199 -5.87 -7.64 19.53
CA HIS A 199 -4.54 -7.17 19.17
C HIS A 199 -4.50 -5.65 19.01
N GLY A 200 -5.51 -5.04 18.39
CA GLY A 200 -5.62 -3.58 18.29
C GLY A 200 -5.59 -2.91 19.65
N THR A 201 -6.44 -3.38 20.57
CA THR A 201 -6.49 -2.86 21.96
C THR A 201 -5.14 -2.99 22.68
N ARG A 202 -4.46 -4.13 22.53
CA ARG A 202 -3.14 -4.35 23.13
C ARG A 202 -2.05 -3.48 22.52
N PHE A 203 -2.08 -3.29 21.20
CA PHE A 203 -1.15 -2.42 20.50
C PHE A 203 -1.34 -0.97 20.92
N ASP A 204 -2.57 -0.48 21.04
CA ASP A 204 -2.84 0.89 21.49
C ASP A 204 -2.36 1.14 22.92
N ALA A 205 -2.38 0.12 23.78
CA ALA A 205 -1.90 0.22 25.15
C ALA A 205 -0.36 0.17 25.27
N ASP A 206 0.31 -0.68 24.47
CA ASP A 206 1.77 -0.84 24.47
C ASP A 206 2.25 -1.35 23.10
N PRO A 207 2.52 -0.45 22.13
CA PRO A 207 2.94 -0.85 20.78
C PRO A 207 4.24 -1.68 20.79
N GLY A 208 5.21 -1.25 21.61
CA GLY A 208 6.51 -1.92 21.71
C GLY A 208 6.42 -3.29 22.35
N GLY A 209 5.60 -3.45 23.40
CA GLY A 209 5.34 -4.75 24.02
C GLY A 209 4.56 -5.70 23.12
N TRP A 210 3.57 -5.18 22.39
CA TRP A 210 2.85 -5.95 21.38
C TRP A 210 3.79 -6.47 20.29
N GLN A 211 4.66 -5.60 19.76
CA GLN A 211 5.59 -5.95 18.69
C GLN A 211 6.61 -7.00 19.16
N ARG A 212 7.20 -6.82 20.35
CA ARG A 212 8.09 -7.83 20.96
C ARG A 212 7.40 -9.17 21.09
N GLU A 213 6.18 -9.22 21.61
CA GLU A 213 5.43 -10.47 21.76
C GLU A 213 5.14 -11.13 20.41
N ARG A 214 4.78 -10.36 19.38
CA ARG A 214 4.60 -10.87 18.01
C ARG A 214 5.87 -11.54 17.48
N TYR A 215 7.02 -10.90 17.61
CA TYR A 215 8.29 -11.50 17.18
C TYR A 215 8.68 -12.73 18.00
N ARG A 216 8.38 -12.75 19.31
CA ARG A 216 8.57 -13.94 20.15
C ARG A 216 7.75 -15.12 19.63
N GLN A 217 6.49 -14.90 19.30
CA GLN A 217 5.60 -15.93 18.75
C GLN A 217 6.06 -16.43 17.38
N SER A 218 6.43 -15.52 16.46
CA SER A 218 6.98 -15.89 15.15
C SER A 218 8.26 -16.71 15.29
N LEU A 219 9.16 -16.32 16.19
CA LEU A 219 10.41 -17.05 16.44
C LEU A 219 10.15 -18.45 17.04
N GLN A 220 9.17 -18.57 17.92
CA GLN A 220 8.73 -19.87 18.46
C GLN A 220 8.14 -20.78 17.38
N ALA A 221 7.36 -20.22 16.44
CA ALA A 221 6.84 -20.97 15.30
C ALA A 221 7.98 -21.48 14.41
N VAL A 222 8.92 -20.60 14.05
CA VAL A 222 10.11 -20.98 13.29
C VAL A 222 10.91 -22.09 13.99
N LEU A 223 11.09 -21.99 15.30
CA LEU A 223 11.81 -23.00 16.07
C LEU A 223 11.12 -24.37 16.01
N ARG A 224 9.79 -24.39 16.06
CA ARG A 224 8.98 -25.62 15.97
C ARG A 224 9.03 -26.23 14.57
N ASP A 225 8.93 -25.40 13.53
CA ASP A 225 8.68 -25.87 12.17
C ASP A 225 9.99 -26.08 11.37
N HIS A 226 11.02 -25.29 11.65
CA HIS A 226 12.29 -25.28 10.92
C HIS A 226 13.52 -25.60 11.80
N GLY A 227 13.30 -25.81 13.10
CA GLY A 227 14.35 -26.19 14.04
C GLY A 227 15.23 -25.05 14.53
N ARG A 228 16.15 -25.39 15.43
CA ARG A 228 16.92 -24.41 16.23
C ARG A 228 17.87 -23.55 15.41
N GLN A 229 18.58 -24.14 14.44
CA GLN A 229 19.58 -23.40 13.67
C GLN A 229 18.95 -22.27 12.85
N HIS A 230 17.79 -22.53 12.23
CA HIS A 230 17.07 -21.52 11.48
C HIS A 230 16.52 -20.42 12.39
N ALA A 231 15.91 -20.80 13.53
CA ALA A 231 15.46 -19.85 14.54
C ALA A 231 16.61 -18.96 15.06
N GLN A 232 17.80 -19.52 15.32
CA GLN A 232 18.97 -18.74 15.74
C GLN A 232 19.42 -17.70 14.70
N ALA A 233 19.38 -18.06 13.41
CA ALA A 233 19.72 -17.14 12.33
C ALA A 233 18.76 -15.95 12.29
N ILE A 234 17.45 -16.20 12.38
CA ILE A 234 16.44 -15.14 12.44
C ILE A 234 16.59 -14.30 13.72
N ALA A 235 16.75 -14.94 14.87
CA ALA A 235 16.88 -14.26 16.17
C ALA A 235 18.06 -13.28 16.21
N LYS A 236 19.16 -13.57 15.50
CA LYS A 236 20.31 -12.67 15.38
C LYS A 236 19.93 -11.35 14.69
N GLY A 237 19.12 -11.41 13.63
CA GLY A 237 18.59 -10.23 12.94
C GLY A 237 17.64 -9.44 13.85
N LEU A 238 16.68 -10.12 14.48
CA LEU A 238 15.72 -9.49 15.40
C LEU A 238 16.42 -8.78 16.58
N LEU A 239 17.53 -9.34 17.08
CA LEU A 239 18.33 -8.73 18.14
C LEU A 239 19.10 -7.50 17.65
N ALA A 240 19.68 -7.56 16.44
CA ALA A 240 20.44 -6.45 15.86
C ALA A 240 19.58 -5.22 15.60
N GLU A 241 18.34 -5.43 15.16
CA GLU A 241 17.34 -4.37 14.94
C GLU A 241 16.66 -3.89 16.23
N GLY A 242 17.02 -4.46 17.39
CA GLY A 242 16.41 -4.12 18.68
C GLY A 242 14.96 -4.57 18.86
N TRP A 243 14.45 -5.43 17.97
CA TRP A 243 13.08 -5.94 18.01
C TRP A 243 12.86 -7.00 19.08
N LEU A 244 13.93 -7.69 19.52
CA LEU A 244 13.93 -8.59 20.68
C LEU A 244 15.12 -8.32 21.57
N SER A 245 14.96 -8.50 22.88
CA SER A 245 16.09 -8.45 23.81
C SER A 245 16.88 -9.76 23.80
N ALA A 246 18.13 -9.71 24.26
CA ALA A 246 18.93 -10.93 24.45
C ALA A 246 18.28 -11.91 25.46
N ALA A 247 17.47 -11.40 26.40
CA ALA A 247 16.70 -12.22 27.33
C ALA A 247 15.57 -12.97 26.61
N ASP A 248 14.85 -12.29 25.71
CA ASP A 248 13.80 -12.91 24.89
C ASP A 248 14.37 -14.05 24.03
N VAL A 249 15.46 -13.78 23.33
CA VAL A 249 16.15 -14.78 22.48
C VAL A 249 16.60 -15.97 23.33
N ARG A 250 17.24 -15.74 24.49
CA ARG A 250 17.66 -16.83 25.39
C ARG A 250 16.50 -17.69 25.87
N GLN A 251 15.36 -17.07 26.17
CA GLN A 251 14.17 -17.79 26.63
C GLN A 251 13.58 -18.69 25.54
N ILE A 252 13.68 -18.30 24.26
CA ILE A 252 13.04 -19.01 23.14
C ILE A 252 13.96 -20.07 22.55
N VAL A 253 15.17 -19.69 22.12
CA VAL A 253 16.09 -20.60 21.41
C VAL A 253 17.14 -21.25 22.31
N GLY A 254 17.25 -20.83 23.57
CA GLY A 254 18.24 -21.32 24.53
C GLY A 254 19.53 -20.50 24.54
N SER A 255 20.65 -21.11 24.96
CA SER A 255 21.93 -20.39 25.11
C SER A 255 22.38 -19.73 23.81
N THR A 256 22.72 -18.45 23.91
CA THR A 256 23.26 -17.61 22.82
C THR A 256 24.78 -17.69 22.73
N ALA A 257 25.41 -18.76 23.23
CA ALA A 257 26.87 -18.87 23.34
C ALA A 257 27.62 -18.73 21.99
N ASP A 258 26.91 -18.85 20.86
CA ASP A 258 27.44 -18.62 19.51
C ASP A 258 27.01 -17.28 18.88
N LEU A 259 26.32 -16.39 19.61
CA LEU A 259 25.96 -15.06 19.10
C LEU A 259 27.06 -14.04 19.44
N PRO A 260 27.50 -13.21 18.48
CA PRO A 260 28.57 -12.25 18.70
C PRO A 260 28.20 -11.27 19.80
N ASN A 261 29.09 -11.15 20.79
CA ASN A 261 28.94 -10.27 21.94
C ASN A 261 28.99 -8.81 21.47
N GLN A 262 27.83 -8.16 21.33
CA GLN A 262 27.78 -6.71 21.10
C GLN A 262 27.88 -6.03 22.47
N GLY A 263 29.06 -5.47 22.77
CA GLY A 263 29.27 -4.61 23.92
C GLY A 263 28.44 -3.32 23.81
N PRO A 264 28.18 -2.63 24.94
CA PRO A 264 27.36 -1.42 24.94
C PRO A 264 28.00 -0.31 24.11
N SER A 265 27.23 0.24 23.17
CA SER A 265 27.50 1.52 22.47
C SER A 265 27.09 2.71 23.33
#